data_AF-A0A558ADV5-F1
#
_entry.id   AF-A0A558ADV5-F1
#
_cell.length_a   1.000
_cell.length_b   1.000
_cell.length_c   1.000
_cell.angle_alpha   90.00
_cell.angle_beta   90.00
_cell.angle_gamma   90.00
#
_symmetry.space_group_name_H-M   'P 1'
#
loop_
_entity.id
_entity.type
_entity.pdbx_description
1 polymer ?
#
loop_
_entity_poly.entity_id
_entity_poly.type
_entity_poly.pdbx_seq_one_letter_code
_entity_poly.pdbx_strand_id
1 'polypeptide(L)'
;MRVRAFRRLWTAQFVANIGTWTQTVGAQWLMGDLGGSALEIALIQTATTLPVFLLVVPAGALGDVVDRRRQLLAGQSLMLAGAGLLSLMAALHHVSPGSLLALTALMAVGQGISVPVFQAIQPELVGPELIPQAALLNSANANVARAVGPALGGLLIAALGPEATFALNAVSFVGVLFVLATWRRERADRPLGAERVPAAIRAGARYIRSAPAFTSVLVRTALFMAFASALWSLLPAVARGPLGLGAGGYGLLLGCIGAGAIAGAALMSVLRTLIRTELLVTGGMVMFALTTATTGFVRSVPAVVVALLLTGLAWVAVLSTLNSSAQLLLPGWTRARALAYYQLAFMGGQALGAVGWGVLADLTGLTAAVVTSGLGLLAVTALATWRMPLPDSRHDMAWSGHWPEPPAVDAGPGPVLVTVEWRVQPTRTGEFLRAMRLVGRSRRRTGATLWGLFQDLEEPTVFLENFTVATWTEHLRQHFERGTEFDREHDERARACTIDGEPPRVRHYGWAAPARPGRHVLGHR
;
A
#
# COMPACT_ATOMS: atom_id res chain seq x y z
N MET A 1 -0.57 -2.37 24.63
CA MET A 1 0.65 -2.28 25.47
C MET A 1 0.86 -3.43 26.46
N ARG A 2 -0.15 -4.26 26.76
CA ARG A 2 -0.03 -5.39 27.71
C ARG A 2 0.88 -6.52 27.20
N VAL A 3 0.89 -6.77 25.89
CA VAL A 3 1.77 -7.78 25.28
C VAL A 3 3.22 -7.27 25.22
N ARG A 4 4.13 -7.96 25.91
CA ARG A 4 5.54 -7.53 26.10
C ARG A 4 6.31 -7.44 24.78
N ALA A 5 6.18 -8.46 23.92
CA ALA A 5 6.86 -8.50 22.63
C ALA A 5 6.41 -7.35 21.71
N PHE A 6 5.08 -7.16 21.59
CA PHE A 6 4.51 -6.03 20.88
C PHE A 6 5.01 -4.69 21.42
N ARG A 7 4.98 -4.47 22.74
CA ARG A 7 5.42 -3.21 23.36
C ARG A 7 6.87 -2.89 23.04
N ARG A 8 7.79 -3.84 23.21
CA ARG A 8 9.23 -3.63 22.94
C ARG A 8 9.46 -3.25 21.48
N LEU A 9 8.87 -4.01 20.56
CA LEU A 9 9.03 -3.76 19.13
C LEU A 9 8.36 -2.46 18.69
N TRP A 10 7.16 -2.17 19.18
CA TRP A 10 6.43 -0.94 18.89
C TRP A 10 7.19 0.30 19.36
N THR A 11 7.75 0.28 20.57
CA THR A 11 8.54 1.41 21.10
C THR A 11 9.81 1.62 20.30
N ALA A 12 10.55 0.57 19.98
CA ALA A 12 11.74 0.68 19.14
C ALA A 12 11.39 1.24 17.75
N GLN A 13 10.30 0.76 17.14
CA GLN A 13 9.82 1.27 15.86
C GLN A 13 9.35 2.73 15.94
N PHE A 14 8.73 3.14 17.04
CA PHE A 14 8.31 4.53 17.24
C PHE A 14 9.51 5.48 17.22
N VAL A 15 10.56 5.14 17.96
CA VAL A 15 11.81 5.92 17.99
C VAL A 15 12.47 5.94 16.61
N ALA A 16 12.52 4.79 15.92
CA ALA A 16 13.08 4.71 14.57
C ALA A 16 12.29 5.50 13.52
N ASN A 17 10.95 5.56 13.65
CA ASN A 17 10.12 6.38 12.79
C ASN A 17 10.40 7.87 13.01
N ILE A 18 10.53 8.33 14.27
CA ILE A 18 10.92 9.72 14.56
C ILE A 18 12.29 10.01 13.93
N GLY A 19 13.29 9.16 14.17
CA GLY A 19 14.63 9.30 13.60
C GLY A 19 14.62 9.39 12.08
N THR A 20 13.82 8.54 11.40
CA THR A 20 13.70 8.56 9.94
C THR A 20 13.13 9.90 9.44
N TRP A 21 12.09 10.43 10.08
CA TRP A 21 11.53 11.73 9.70
C TRP A 21 12.49 12.89 10.00
N THR A 22 13.18 12.86 11.14
CA THR A 22 14.23 13.83 11.49
C THR A 22 15.36 13.83 10.46
N GLN A 23 15.83 12.66 10.05
CA GLN A 23 16.84 12.52 9.00
C GLN A 23 16.35 13.07 7.66
N THR A 24 15.11 12.80 7.24
CA THR A 24 14.59 13.32 5.96
C THR A 24 14.72 14.84 5.90
N VAL A 25 14.38 15.54 6.99
CA VAL A 25 14.55 16.99 7.12
C VAL A 25 16.03 17.39 7.04
N GLY A 26 16.91 16.65 7.72
CA GLY A 26 18.36 16.86 7.63
C GLY A 26 18.91 16.70 6.21
N ALA A 27 18.46 15.69 5.48
CA ALA A 27 18.87 15.43 4.10
C ALA A 27 18.37 16.52 3.15
N GLN A 28 17.11 16.95 3.26
CA GLN A 28 16.54 18.03 2.44
C GLN A 28 17.23 19.38 2.73
N TRP A 29 17.56 19.64 4.00
CA TRP A 29 18.29 20.83 4.39
C TRP A 29 19.73 20.80 3.86
N LEU A 30 20.48 19.74 4.15
CA LEU A 30 21.88 19.60 3.72
C LEU A 30 22.04 19.67 2.20
N MET A 31 21.10 19.12 1.42
CA MET A 31 21.13 19.24 -0.05
C MET A 31 21.14 20.71 -0.51
N GLY A 32 20.39 21.59 0.17
CA GLY A 32 20.43 23.01 -0.14
C GLY A 32 21.71 23.71 0.33
N ASP A 33 22.31 23.27 1.45
CA ASP A 33 23.59 23.82 1.91
C ASP A 33 24.75 23.42 0.98
N LEU A 34 24.61 22.28 0.28
CA LEU A 34 25.51 21.86 -0.80
C LEU A 34 25.30 22.62 -2.12
N GLY A 35 24.38 23.59 -2.16
CA GLY A 35 24.06 24.37 -3.36
C GLY A 35 23.22 23.62 -4.39
N GLY A 36 22.50 22.56 -3.98
CA GLY A 36 21.71 21.74 -4.90
C GLY A 36 20.51 22.46 -5.52
N SER A 37 20.16 22.10 -6.74
CA SER A 37 18.99 22.64 -7.47
C SER A 37 17.65 22.21 -6.85
N ALA A 38 16.53 22.79 -7.31
CA ALA A 38 15.21 22.37 -6.84
C ALA A 38 14.91 20.91 -7.23
N LEU A 39 15.39 20.46 -8.39
CA LEU A 39 15.38 19.05 -8.77
C LEU A 39 16.19 18.19 -7.80
N GLU A 40 17.41 18.56 -7.43
CA GLU A 40 18.23 17.76 -6.49
C GLU A 40 17.59 17.65 -5.10
N ILE A 41 16.98 18.73 -4.61
CA ILE A 41 16.18 18.71 -3.37
C ILE A 41 14.97 17.78 -3.53
N ALA A 42 14.27 17.82 -4.66
CA ALA A 42 13.14 16.93 -4.94
C ALA A 42 13.57 15.46 -5.11
N LEU A 43 14.79 15.22 -5.61
CA LEU A 43 15.37 13.89 -5.75
C LEU A 43 15.61 13.23 -4.39
N ILE A 44 15.75 13.99 -3.29
CA ILE A 44 15.80 13.40 -1.93
C ILE A 44 14.51 12.64 -1.62
N GLN A 45 13.35 13.22 -1.93
CA GLN A 45 12.06 12.52 -1.77
C GLN A 45 11.97 11.32 -2.70
N THR A 46 12.55 11.41 -3.89
CA THR A 46 12.59 10.28 -4.83
C THR A 46 13.48 9.15 -4.29
N ALA A 47 14.65 9.47 -3.74
CA ALA A 47 15.58 8.53 -3.14
C ALA A 47 14.97 7.81 -1.93
N THR A 48 14.14 8.49 -1.12
CA THR A 48 13.43 7.85 0.00
C THR A 48 12.29 6.93 -0.44
N THR A 49 11.69 7.18 -1.61
CA THR A 49 10.41 6.58 -1.99
C THR A 49 10.52 5.53 -3.11
N LEU A 50 11.36 5.78 -4.12
CA LEU A 50 11.49 4.94 -5.31
C LEU A 50 12.00 3.53 -4.98
N PRO A 51 13.02 3.32 -4.13
CA PRO A 51 13.45 1.97 -3.78
C PRO A 51 12.37 1.19 -3.02
N VAL A 52 11.62 1.85 -2.13
CA VAL A 52 10.47 1.27 -1.45
C VAL A 52 9.40 0.85 -2.46
N PHE A 53 9.08 1.72 -3.42
CA PHE A 53 8.15 1.42 -4.51
C PHE A 53 8.56 0.16 -5.28
N LEU A 54 9.82 0.05 -5.71
CA LEU A 54 10.30 -1.11 -6.47
C LEU A 54 10.29 -2.41 -5.65
N LEU A 55 10.50 -2.31 -4.34
CA LEU A 55 10.73 -3.48 -3.48
C LEU A 55 9.53 -3.92 -2.65
N VAL A 56 8.52 -3.08 -2.41
CA VAL A 56 7.44 -3.38 -1.44
C VAL A 56 6.65 -4.66 -1.80
N VAL A 57 6.35 -4.86 -3.08
CA VAL A 57 5.65 -6.06 -3.58
C VAL A 57 6.52 -7.32 -3.49
N PRO A 58 7.74 -7.36 -4.08
CA PRO A 58 8.59 -8.54 -3.97
C PRO A 58 9.02 -8.83 -2.53
N ALA A 59 9.28 -7.82 -1.70
CA ALA A 59 9.65 -7.99 -0.30
C ALA A 59 8.53 -8.61 0.54
N GLY A 60 7.27 -8.21 0.30
CA GLY A 60 6.12 -8.82 0.97
C GLY A 60 5.96 -10.29 0.63
N ALA A 61 6.09 -10.64 -0.64
CA ALA A 61 6.05 -12.03 -1.10
C ALA A 61 7.28 -12.84 -0.62
N LEU A 62 8.47 -12.23 -0.54
CA LEU A 62 9.66 -12.84 0.04
C LEU A 62 9.43 -13.19 1.52
N GLY A 63 8.78 -12.30 2.28
CA GLY A 63 8.47 -12.50 3.70
C GLY A 63 7.46 -13.61 4.00
N ASP A 64 6.85 -14.20 2.97
CA ASP A 64 6.05 -15.43 3.10
C ASP A 64 6.89 -16.71 2.96
N VAL A 65 8.09 -16.61 2.36
CA VAL A 65 9.01 -17.74 2.12
C VAL A 65 10.16 -17.76 3.11
N VAL A 66 10.76 -16.59 3.39
CA VAL A 66 11.88 -16.47 4.33
C VAL A 66 11.39 -16.19 5.75
N ASP A 67 12.26 -16.43 6.73
CA ASP A 67 11.98 -16.03 8.10
C ASP A 67 11.88 -14.50 8.20
N ARG A 68 10.68 -14.00 8.52
CA ARG A 68 10.37 -12.58 8.71
C ARG A 68 11.33 -11.87 9.65
N ARG A 69 11.82 -12.55 10.70
CA ARG A 69 12.81 -11.96 11.63
C ARG A 69 14.15 -11.71 10.92
N ARG A 70 14.62 -12.66 10.11
CA ARG A 70 15.87 -12.51 9.35
C ARG A 70 15.76 -11.39 8.31
N GLN A 71 14.60 -11.31 7.64
CA GLN A 71 14.35 -10.24 6.67
C GLN A 71 14.32 -8.85 7.34
N LEU A 72 13.70 -8.72 8.51
CA LEU A 72 13.73 -7.48 9.29
C LEU A 72 15.15 -7.12 9.73
N LEU A 73 15.93 -8.07 10.27
CA LEU A 73 17.31 -7.83 10.66
C LEU A 73 18.16 -7.32 9.48
N ALA A 74 18.02 -7.93 8.30
CA ALA A 74 18.71 -7.49 7.09
C ALA A 74 18.31 -6.06 6.69
N GLY A 75 17.01 -5.76 6.64
CA GLY A 75 16.51 -4.44 6.29
C GLY A 75 16.97 -3.34 7.27
N GLN A 76 16.87 -3.59 8.58
CA GLN A 76 17.33 -2.65 9.61
C GLN A 76 18.86 -2.46 9.57
N SER A 77 19.64 -3.50 9.23
CA SER A 77 21.10 -3.38 9.08
C SER A 77 21.49 -2.50 7.89
N LEU A 78 20.78 -2.59 6.76
CA LEU A 78 20.98 -1.71 5.61
C LEU A 78 20.65 -0.25 5.95
N MET A 79 19.56 -0.02 6.70
CA MET A 79 19.18 1.32 7.15
C MET A 79 20.22 1.91 8.11
N LEU A 80 20.74 1.11 9.05
CA LEU A 80 21.83 1.50 9.95
C LEU A 80 23.10 1.84 9.16
N ALA A 81 23.49 1.02 8.19
CA ALA A 81 24.67 1.26 7.37
C ALA A 81 24.56 2.59 6.60
N GLY A 82 23.41 2.84 5.96
CA GLY A 82 23.18 4.10 5.24
C GLY A 82 23.18 5.32 6.16
N ALA A 83 22.46 5.26 7.29
CA ALA A 83 22.39 6.37 8.25
C ALA A 83 23.74 6.65 8.92
N GLY A 84 24.44 5.59 9.33
CA GLY A 84 25.75 5.67 9.99
C GLY A 84 26.83 6.20 9.06
N LEU A 85 26.89 5.71 7.81
CA LEU A 85 27.85 6.21 6.84
C LEU A 85 27.56 7.66 6.45
N LEU A 86 26.28 8.03 6.30
CA LEU A 86 25.90 9.42 6.00
C LEU A 86 26.24 10.36 7.17
N SER A 87 26.00 9.93 8.41
CA SER A 87 26.40 10.67 9.61
C SER A 87 27.92 10.88 9.67
N LEU A 88 28.71 9.84 9.40
CA LEU A 88 30.16 9.92 9.37
C LEU A 88 30.66 10.87 8.28
N MET A 89 30.15 10.73 7.05
CA MET A 89 30.55 11.60 5.93
C MET A 89 30.17 13.06 6.19
N ALA A 90 29.00 13.31 6.80
CA ALA A 90 28.55 14.66 7.14
C ALA A 90 29.45 15.29 8.20
N ALA A 91 29.78 14.55 9.26
CA ALA A 91 30.71 15.00 10.31
C ALA A 91 32.13 15.27 9.78
N LEU A 92 32.54 14.57 8.72
CA LEU A 92 33.83 14.78 8.05
C LEU A 92 33.77 15.84 6.94
N HIS A 93 32.61 16.45 6.66
CA HIS A 93 32.40 17.40 5.56
C HIS A 93 32.72 16.82 4.16
N HIS A 94 32.55 15.52 3.95
CA HIS A 94 32.81 14.82 2.68
C HIS A 94 31.52 14.46 1.90
N VAL A 95 30.37 15.02 2.30
CA VAL A 95 29.09 14.73 1.63
C VAL A 95 28.98 15.51 0.33
N SER A 96 28.77 14.80 -0.76
CA SER A 96 28.32 15.37 -2.05
C SER A 96 26.82 15.10 -2.28
N PRO A 97 26.14 15.87 -3.15
CA PRO A 97 24.75 15.61 -3.53
C PRO A 97 24.50 14.15 -3.96
N GLY A 98 25.40 13.58 -4.75
CA GLY A 98 25.31 12.19 -5.19
C GLY A 98 25.42 11.18 -4.04
N SER A 99 26.35 11.38 -3.10
CA SER A 99 26.49 10.50 -1.94
C SER A 99 25.28 10.56 -1.00
N LEU A 100 24.72 11.77 -0.81
CA LEU A 100 23.52 11.99 -0.01
C LEU A 100 22.32 11.24 -0.60
N LEU A 101 22.11 11.34 -1.92
CA LEU A 101 21.05 10.61 -2.63
C LEU A 101 21.27 9.09 -2.57
N ALA A 102 22.49 8.61 -2.81
CA ALA A 102 22.82 7.19 -2.82
C ALA A 102 22.59 6.52 -1.44
N LEU A 103 23.04 7.17 -0.36
CA LEU A 103 22.86 6.64 1.01
C LEU A 103 21.41 6.73 1.47
N THR A 104 20.69 7.79 1.08
CA THR A 104 19.24 7.88 1.30
C THR A 104 18.50 6.76 0.58
N ALA A 105 18.89 6.45 -0.66
CA ALA A 105 18.33 5.33 -1.43
C ALA A 105 18.65 3.96 -0.82
N LEU A 106 19.87 3.76 -0.30
CA LEU A 106 20.24 2.53 0.42
C LEU A 106 19.33 2.30 1.65
N MET A 107 19.02 3.36 2.39
CA MET A 107 18.10 3.26 3.52
C MET A 107 16.68 2.94 3.07
N ALA A 108 16.23 3.52 1.96
CA ALA A 108 14.94 3.19 1.36
C ALA A 108 14.86 1.73 0.87
N VAL A 109 15.97 1.13 0.41
CA VAL A 109 16.04 -0.31 0.13
C VAL A 109 15.77 -1.13 1.41
N GLY A 110 16.46 -0.80 2.51
CA GLY A 110 16.23 -1.46 3.79
C GLY A 110 14.80 -1.28 4.32
N GLN A 111 14.20 -0.10 4.09
CA GLN A 111 12.82 0.18 4.41
C GLN A 111 11.84 -0.65 3.56
N GLY A 112 12.05 -0.72 2.24
CA GLY A 112 11.23 -1.49 1.31
C GLY A 112 11.19 -2.99 1.65
N ILE A 113 12.30 -3.52 2.15
CA ILE A 113 12.40 -4.90 2.64
C ILE A 113 11.67 -5.10 3.97
N SER A 114 11.66 -4.09 4.84
CA SER A 114 11.16 -4.19 6.22
C SER A 114 9.67 -3.91 6.37
N VAL A 115 9.13 -2.90 5.71
CA VAL A 115 7.74 -2.41 5.88
C VAL A 115 6.68 -3.50 5.73
N PRO A 116 6.63 -4.29 4.63
CA PRO A 116 5.57 -5.28 4.45
C PRO A 116 5.68 -6.42 5.47
N VAL A 117 6.91 -6.77 5.87
CA VAL A 117 7.16 -7.79 6.89
C VAL A 117 6.69 -7.31 8.26
N PHE A 118 6.97 -6.05 8.59
CA PHE A 118 6.55 -5.45 9.85
C PHE A 118 5.01 -5.44 9.99
N GLN A 119 4.30 -5.10 8.92
CA GLN A 119 2.83 -5.16 8.91
C GLN A 119 2.31 -6.59 9.11
N ALA A 120 3.03 -7.59 8.58
CA ALA A 120 2.61 -8.98 8.65
C ALA A 120 2.86 -9.64 10.02
N ILE A 121 3.85 -9.18 10.79
CA ILE A 121 4.13 -9.73 12.14
C ILE A 121 3.25 -9.10 13.23
N GLN A 122 2.64 -7.93 13.00
CA GLN A 122 1.82 -7.28 14.03
C GLN A 122 0.65 -8.16 14.51
N PRO A 123 -0.16 -8.78 13.63
CA PRO A 123 -1.22 -9.69 14.06
C PRO A 123 -0.69 -10.90 14.82
N GLU A 124 0.49 -11.42 14.43
CA GLU A 124 1.16 -12.54 15.12
C GLU A 124 1.54 -12.16 16.57
N LEU A 125 1.82 -10.89 16.83
CA LEU A 125 2.27 -10.42 18.15
C LEU A 125 1.13 -10.17 19.14
N VAL A 126 -0.09 -9.87 18.69
CA VAL A 126 -1.17 -9.38 19.58
C VAL A 126 -2.38 -10.31 19.66
N GLY A 127 -2.44 -11.39 18.87
CA GLY A 127 -3.60 -12.27 18.78
C GLY A 127 -4.80 -11.60 18.08
N PRO A 128 -5.77 -12.37 17.55
CA PRO A 128 -6.84 -11.85 16.69
C PRO A 128 -7.68 -10.74 17.33
N GLU A 129 -7.99 -10.87 18.62
CA GLU A 129 -8.88 -9.97 19.37
C GLU A 129 -8.30 -8.56 19.55
N LEU A 130 -6.97 -8.43 19.60
CA LEU A 130 -6.30 -7.14 19.84
C LEU A 130 -5.78 -6.49 18.54
N ILE A 131 -6.03 -7.09 17.37
CA ILE A 131 -5.62 -6.53 16.07
C ILE A 131 -6.12 -5.09 15.86
N PRO A 132 -7.40 -4.76 16.10
CA PRO A 132 -7.88 -3.38 15.90
C PRO A 132 -7.16 -2.38 16.80
N GLN A 133 -6.90 -2.75 18.05
CA GLN A 133 -6.20 -1.90 19.03
C GLN A 133 -4.72 -1.70 18.65
N ALA A 134 -4.07 -2.75 18.14
CA ALA A 134 -2.71 -2.64 17.62
C ALA A 134 -2.63 -1.75 16.38
N ALA A 135 -3.61 -1.87 15.45
CA ALA A 135 -3.70 -1.02 14.27
C ALA A 135 -3.88 0.47 14.65
N LEU A 136 -4.68 0.77 15.67
CA LEU A 136 -4.82 2.13 16.22
C LEU A 136 -3.49 2.67 16.76
N LEU A 137 -2.77 1.88 17.58
CA LEU A 137 -1.47 2.27 18.11
C LEU A 137 -0.42 2.49 17.02
N ASN A 138 -0.43 1.69 15.95
CA ASN A 138 0.50 1.87 14.82
C ASN A 138 0.16 3.10 13.98
N SER A 139 -1.13 3.39 13.80
CA SER A 139 -1.56 4.62 13.14
C SER A 139 -1.12 5.85 13.94
N ALA A 140 -1.29 5.82 15.26
CA ALA A 140 -0.81 6.87 16.16
C ALA A 140 0.72 7.02 16.08
N ASN A 141 1.47 5.92 16.13
CA ASN A 141 2.92 5.90 15.97
C ASN A 141 3.36 6.63 14.70
N ALA A 142 2.82 6.25 13.54
CA ALA A 142 3.20 6.84 12.26
C ALA A 142 2.86 8.34 12.16
N ASN A 143 1.70 8.76 12.67
CA ASN A 143 1.28 10.16 12.60
C ASN A 143 2.04 11.05 13.59
N VAL A 144 2.26 10.58 14.82
CA VAL A 144 3.04 11.32 15.82
C VAL A 144 4.50 11.41 15.38
N ALA A 145 5.09 10.34 14.88
CA ALA A 145 6.47 10.38 14.37
C ALA A 145 6.62 11.37 13.21
N ARG A 146 5.65 11.42 12.29
CA ARG A 146 5.62 12.39 11.18
C ARG A 146 5.48 13.84 11.66
N ALA A 147 4.80 14.06 12.78
CA ALA A 147 4.62 15.40 13.34
C ALA A 147 5.84 15.87 14.15
N VAL A 148 6.38 15.00 14.99
CA VAL A 148 7.49 15.32 15.91
C VAL A 148 8.83 15.29 15.20
N GLY A 149 9.04 14.36 14.28
CA GLY A 149 10.32 14.14 13.60
C GLY A 149 10.88 15.39 12.92
N PRO A 150 10.08 16.12 12.12
CA PRO A 150 10.54 17.35 11.49
C PRO A 150 10.87 18.50 12.45
N ALA A 151 10.06 18.69 13.49
CA ALA A 151 10.31 19.71 14.50
C ALA A 151 11.63 19.42 15.25
N LEU A 152 11.84 18.15 15.60
CA LEU A 152 13.11 17.69 16.18
C LEU A 152 14.27 17.85 15.18
N GLY A 153 14.04 17.58 13.89
CA GLY A 153 15.03 17.77 12.83
C GLY A 153 15.47 19.22 12.69
N GLY A 154 14.52 20.15 12.59
CA GLY A 154 14.82 21.58 12.52
C GLY A 154 15.58 22.09 13.75
N LEU A 155 15.22 21.62 14.95
CA LEU A 155 15.92 21.95 16.19
C LEU A 155 17.34 21.39 16.21
N LEU A 156 17.53 20.13 15.83
CA LEU A 156 18.85 19.49 15.78
C LEU A 156 19.75 20.15 14.75
N ILE A 157 19.23 20.48 13.56
CA ILE A 157 19.99 21.20 12.53
C ILE A 157 20.43 22.57 13.05
N ALA A 158 19.53 23.30 13.71
CA ALA A 158 19.84 24.63 14.25
C ALA A 158 20.88 24.60 15.39
N ALA A 159 20.88 23.53 16.21
CA ALA A 159 21.74 23.44 17.39
C ALA A 159 23.08 22.73 17.13
N LEU A 160 23.08 21.67 16.31
CA LEU A 160 24.17 20.71 16.17
C LEU A 160 24.50 20.36 14.70
N GLY A 161 23.84 21.00 13.74
CA GLY A 161 24.03 20.73 12.31
C GLY A 161 23.26 19.49 11.78
N PRO A 162 23.22 19.31 10.45
CA PRO A 162 22.49 18.20 9.81
C PRO A 162 22.98 16.81 10.21
N GLU A 163 24.27 16.63 10.51
CA GLU A 163 24.90 15.38 10.91
C GLU A 163 24.27 14.74 12.15
N ALA A 164 23.78 15.57 13.08
CA ALA A 164 23.10 15.11 14.29
C ALA A 164 21.79 14.38 13.98
N THR A 165 21.10 14.77 12.90
CA THR A 165 19.87 14.10 12.47
C THR A 165 20.14 12.68 11.96
N PHE A 166 21.25 12.48 11.25
CA PHE A 166 21.69 11.18 10.75
C PHE A 166 22.18 10.28 11.89
N ALA A 167 22.94 10.84 12.83
CA ALA A 167 23.42 10.13 14.01
C ALA A 167 22.26 9.62 14.87
N LEU A 168 21.27 10.47 15.15
CA LEU A 168 20.06 10.08 15.89
C LEU A 168 19.36 8.90 15.22
N ASN A 169 19.20 8.96 13.89
CA ASN A 169 18.54 7.90 13.15
C ASN A 169 19.35 6.59 13.17
N ALA A 170 20.68 6.65 13.01
CA ALA A 170 21.55 5.48 13.14
C ALA A 170 21.40 4.81 14.51
N VAL A 171 21.46 5.57 15.61
CA VAL A 171 21.26 5.05 16.97
C VAL A 171 19.89 4.39 17.13
N SER A 172 18.85 4.97 16.52
CA SER A 172 17.50 4.38 16.57
C SER A 172 17.42 2.98 15.95
N PHE A 173 18.13 2.73 14.83
CA PHE A 173 18.17 1.42 14.19
C PHE A 173 18.93 0.38 15.02
N VAL A 174 19.97 0.78 15.75
CA VAL A 174 20.64 -0.11 16.73
C VAL A 174 19.65 -0.60 17.77
N GLY A 175 18.77 0.29 18.26
CA GLY A 175 17.70 -0.07 19.20
C GLY A 175 16.72 -1.10 18.61
N VAL A 176 16.30 -0.93 17.36
CA VAL A 176 15.42 -1.90 16.68
C VAL A 176 16.11 -3.24 16.48
N LEU A 177 17.38 -3.24 16.04
CA LEU A 177 18.17 -4.45 15.86
C LEU A 177 18.33 -5.22 17.17
N PHE A 178 18.58 -4.54 18.29
CA PHE A 178 18.66 -5.16 19.60
C PHE A 178 17.34 -5.85 20.01
N VAL A 179 16.20 -5.19 19.80
CA VAL A 179 14.88 -5.77 20.09
C VAL A 179 14.60 -6.97 19.19
N LEU A 180 14.93 -6.91 17.90
CA LEU A 180 14.76 -8.02 16.97
C LEU A 180 15.71 -9.19 17.27
N ALA A 181 16.93 -8.90 17.72
CA ALA A 181 17.91 -9.92 18.12
C ALA A 181 17.45 -10.70 19.36
N THR A 182 16.74 -10.06 20.28
CA THR A 182 16.22 -10.70 21.49
C THR A 182 14.84 -11.36 21.31
N TRP A 183 14.11 -11.02 20.24
CA TRP A 183 12.83 -11.63 19.93
C TRP A 183 12.97 -13.02 19.30
N ARG A 184 12.25 -14.01 19.86
CA ARG A 184 12.09 -15.35 19.26
C ARG A 184 10.70 -15.45 18.64
N ARG A 185 10.64 -15.81 17.37
CA ARG A 185 9.38 -15.96 16.62
C ARG A 185 8.98 -17.43 16.60
N GLU A 186 7.75 -17.72 17.02
CA GLU A 186 7.10 -19.01 16.80
C GLU A 186 6.58 -19.04 15.35
N ARG A 187 6.90 -20.09 14.60
CA ARG A 187 6.45 -20.23 13.20
C ARG A 187 4.97 -20.59 13.20
N ALA A 188 4.16 -19.83 12.48
CA ALA A 188 2.77 -20.19 12.23
C ALA A 188 2.69 -21.38 11.26
N ASP A 189 1.94 -22.42 11.62
CA ASP A 189 1.64 -23.55 10.76
C ASP A 189 0.77 -23.12 9.57
N ARG A 190 1.19 -23.46 8.35
CA ARG A 190 0.45 -23.22 7.11
C ARG A 190 0.16 -24.56 6.42
N PRO A 191 -1.05 -25.12 6.51
CA PRO A 191 -1.35 -26.48 6.06
C PRO A 191 -1.16 -26.70 4.55
N LEU A 192 -1.39 -25.68 3.71
CA LEU A 192 -1.15 -25.73 2.26
C LEU A 192 0.23 -25.16 1.83
N GLY A 193 1.11 -24.86 2.80
CA GLY A 193 2.43 -24.27 2.57
C GLY A 193 2.39 -22.82 2.05
N ALA A 194 3.57 -22.21 1.98
CA ALA A 194 3.74 -20.87 1.41
C ALA A 194 3.62 -20.90 -0.13
N GLU A 195 2.93 -19.92 -0.70
CA GLU A 195 2.94 -19.73 -2.15
C GLU A 195 4.32 -19.26 -2.62
N ARG A 196 4.75 -19.71 -3.81
CA ARG A 196 5.98 -19.21 -4.44
C ARG A 196 5.85 -17.71 -4.71
N VAL A 197 6.93 -16.94 -4.51
CA VAL A 197 6.95 -15.47 -4.67
C VAL A 197 6.28 -14.99 -5.98
N PRO A 198 6.59 -15.53 -7.17
CA PRO A 198 5.96 -15.07 -8.41
C PRO A 198 4.47 -15.46 -8.51
N ALA A 199 4.04 -16.54 -7.86
CA ALA A 199 2.64 -16.94 -7.80
C ALA A 199 1.84 -15.98 -6.91
N ALA A 200 2.38 -15.64 -5.74
CA ALA A 200 1.76 -14.70 -4.80
C ALA A 200 1.57 -13.29 -5.43
N ILE A 201 2.60 -12.79 -6.13
CA ILE A 201 2.52 -11.49 -6.85
C ILE A 201 1.43 -11.54 -7.92
N ARG A 202 1.41 -12.59 -8.75
CA ARG A 202 0.40 -12.75 -9.81
C ARG A 202 -1.02 -12.88 -9.23
N ALA A 203 -1.19 -13.59 -8.11
CA ALA A 203 -2.47 -13.71 -7.42
C ALA A 203 -2.97 -12.34 -6.93
N GLY A 204 -2.10 -11.51 -6.33
CA GLY A 204 -2.43 -10.15 -5.94
C GLY A 204 -2.84 -9.27 -7.13
N ALA A 205 -2.08 -9.30 -8.22
CA ALA A 205 -2.41 -8.57 -9.44
C ALA A 205 -3.75 -9.00 -10.05
N ARG A 206 -4.04 -10.31 -10.06
CA ARG A 206 -5.29 -10.88 -10.56
C ARG A 206 -6.48 -10.44 -9.72
N TYR A 207 -6.32 -10.45 -8.40
CA TYR A 207 -7.34 -9.97 -7.46
C TYR A 207 -7.71 -8.52 -7.77
N ILE A 208 -6.72 -7.64 -7.89
CA ILE A 208 -6.92 -6.20 -8.12
C ILE A 208 -7.68 -5.94 -9.41
N ARG A 209 -7.27 -6.56 -10.53
CA ARG A 209 -7.95 -6.43 -11.83
C ARG A 209 -9.41 -6.86 -11.78
N SER A 210 -9.74 -7.78 -10.88
CA SER A 210 -11.09 -8.33 -10.72
C SER A 210 -11.90 -7.65 -9.61
N ALA A 211 -11.32 -6.63 -8.93
CA ALA A 211 -11.92 -5.89 -7.83
C ALA A 211 -11.99 -4.38 -8.16
N PRO A 212 -13.04 -3.93 -8.89
CA PRO A 212 -13.18 -2.52 -9.32
C PRO A 212 -13.19 -1.52 -8.16
N ALA A 213 -13.84 -1.90 -7.05
CA ALA A 213 -13.87 -1.13 -5.81
C ALA A 213 -12.46 -0.81 -5.28
N PHE A 214 -11.60 -1.83 -5.24
CA PHE A 214 -10.22 -1.67 -4.78
C PHE A 214 -9.38 -0.88 -5.79
N THR A 215 -9.60 -1.11 -7.08
CA THR A 215 -8.93 -0.34 -8.15
C THR A 215 -9.22 1.16 -8.05
N SER A 216 -10.46 1.56 -7.74
CA SER A 216 -10.81 2.97 -7.49
C SER A 216 -9.99 3.57 -6.35
N VAL A 217 -9.84 2.85 -5.23
CA VAL A 217 -9.00 3.28 -4.10
C VAL A 217 -7.54 3.41 -4.52
N LEU A 218 -7.00 2.48 -5.30
CA LEU A 218 -5.62 2.53 -5.79
C LEU A 218 -5.37 3.75 -6.67
N VAL A 219 -6.25 4.00 -7.65
CA VAL A 219 -6.10 5.12 -8.59
C VAL A 219 -6.21 6.46 -7.85
N ARG A 220 -7.19 6.62 -6.95
CA ARG A 220 -7.33 7.83 -6.13
C ARG A 220 -6.12 8.06 -5.22
N THR A 221 -5.55 6.98 -4.67
CA THR A 221 -4.33 7.07 -3.86
C THR A 221 -3.14 7.53 -4.71
N ALA A 222 -2.95 6.94 -5.89
CA ALA A 222 -1.87 7.31 -6.79
C ALA A 222 -1.97 8.77 -7.26
N LEU A 223 -3.17 9.19 -7.68
CA LEU A 223 -3.43 10.57 -8.10
C LEU A 223 -3.19 11.56 -6.97
N PHE A 224 -3.77 11.32 -5.79
CA PHE A 224 -3.56 12.19 -4.64
C PHE A 224 -2.07 12.30 -4.29
N MET A 225 -1.34 11.18 -4.24
CA MET A 225 0.08 11.18 -3.91
C MET A 225 0.94 11.86 -5.00
N ALA A 226 0.59 11.71 -6.27
CA ALA A 226 1.30 12.37 -7.36
C ALA A 226 1.26 13.90 -7.24
N PHE A 227 0.09 14.48 -6.96
CA PHE A 227 -0.01 15.93 -6.80
C PHE A 227 0.43 16.41 -5.41
N ALA A 228 0.07 15.69 -4.34
CA ALA A 228 0.43 16.07 -2.98
C ALA A 228 1.94 16.01 -2.72
N SER A 229 2.69 15.22 -3.48
CA SER A 229 4.15 15.17 -3.42
C SER A 229 4.82 16.51 -3.71
N ALA A 230 4.20 17.38 -4.52
CA ALA A 230 4.74 18.70 -4.85
C ALA A 230 5.03 19.53 -3.60
N LEU A 231 4.10 19.50 -2.63
CA LEU A 231 4.29 20.20 -1.37
C LEU A 231 5.49 19.63 -0.61
N TRP A 232 5.57 18.30 -0.46
CA TRP A 232 6.66 17.69 0.31
C TRP A 232 8.04 17.86 -0.34
N SER A 233 8.13 17.80 -1.67
CA SER A 233 9.39 17.93 -2.39
C SER A 233 9.85 19.39 -2.51
N LEU A 234 8.93 20.35 -2.62
CA LEU A 234 9.24 21.75 -2.89
C LEU A 234 9.17 22.65 -1.65
N LEU A 235 8.57 22.21 -0.53
CA LEU A 235 8.45 23.03 0.69
C LEU A 235 9.79 23.57 1.23
N PRO A 236 10.93 22.84 1.19
CA PRO A 236 12.21 23.42 1.59
C PRO A 236 12.61 24.63 0.73
N ALA A 237 12.35 24.56 -0.58
CA ALA A 237 12.61 25.66 -1.51
C ALA A 237 11.63 26.83 -1.28
N VAL A 238 10.37 26.55 -0.92
CA VAL A 238 9.38 27.58 -0.54
C VAL A 238 9.80 28.29 0.74
N ALA A 239 10.28 27.54 1.73
CA ALA A 239 10.77 28.07 2.99
C ALA A 239 11.99 28.99 2.76
N ARG A 240 13.02 28.50 2.06
CA ARG A 240 14.27 29.26 1.82
C ARG A 240 14.07 30.45 0.89
N GLY A 241 13.30 30.30 -0.19
CA GLY A 241 13.13 31.32 -1.21
C GLY A 241 12.06 32.35 -0.84
N PRO A 242 10.80 32.19 -1.30
CA PRO A 242 9.73 33.18 -1.11
C PRO A 242 9.47 33.63 0.34
N LEU A 243 9.71 32.77 1.33
CA LEU A 243 9.44 33.07 2.75
C LEU A 243 10.68 33.54 3.52
N GLY A 244 11.88 33.42 2.96
CA GLY A 244 13.14 33.82 3.61
C GLY A 244 13.43 33.12 4.94
N LEU A 245 12.93 31.90 5.13
CA LEU A 245 13.04 31.13 6.37
C LEU A 245 14.30 30.25 6.39
N GLY A 246 14.97 30.23 7.54
CA GLY A 246 16.05 29.28 7.85
C GLY A 246 15.54 27.89 8.27
N ALA A 247 16.46 27.03 8.77
CA ALA A 247 16.16 25.65 9.16
C ALA A 247 15.06 25.54 10.22
N GLY A 248 15.10 26.45 11.21
CA GLY A 248 14.06 26.52 12.24
C GLY A 248 12.68 26.88 11.68
N GLY A 249 12.61 27.79 10.71
CA GLY A 249 11.37 28.14 10.05
C GLY A 249 10.81 27.01 9.18
N TYR A 250 11.67 26.29 8.46
CA TYR A 250 11.26 25.07 7.75
C TYR A 250 10.74 23.99 8.71
N GLY A 251 11.42 23.77 9.83
CA GLY A 251 10.96 22.87 10.91
C GLY A 251 9.59 23.29 11.49
N LEU A 252 9.35 24.60 11.66
CA LEU A 252 8.06 25.14 12.07
C LEU A 252 6.96 24.82 11.05
N LEU A 253 7.20 25.05 9.76
CA LEU A 253 6.24 24.77 8.69
C LEU A 253 5.86 23.28 8.68
N LEU A 254 6.83 22.37 8.77
CA LEU A 254 6.56 20.93 8.88
C LEU A 254 5.86 20.56 10.19
N GLY A 255 6.22 21.19 11.31
CA GLY A 255 5.55 21.04 12.59
C GLY A 255 4.07 21.41 12.51
N CYS A 256 3.71 22.44 11.74
CA CYS A 256 2.32 22.84 11.50
C CYS A 256 1.54 21.77 10.72
N ILE A 257 2.13 21.20 9.66
CA ILE A 257 1.53 20.04 8.96
C ILE A 257 1.32 18.88 9.95
N GLY A 258 2.30 18.61 10.80
CA GLY A 258 2.24 17.60 11.86
C GLY A 258 1.10 17.83 12.86
N ALA A 259 0.99 19.05 13.39
CA ALA A 259 -0.05 19.42 14.34
C ALA A 259 -1.45 19.31 13.72
N GLY A 260 -1.61 19.77 12.47
CA GLY A 260 -2.83 19.60 11.69
C GLY A 260 -3.21 18.14 11.48
N ALA A 261 -2.22 17.28 11.22
CA ALA A 261 -2.40 15.84 11.08
C ALA A 261 -2.88 15.17 12.39
N ILE A 262 -2.34 15.57 13.55
CA ILE A 262 -2.79 15.08 14.85
C ILE A 262 -4.24 15.52 15.13
N ALA A 263 -4.55 16.80 14.92
CA ALA A 263 -5.89 17.33 15.08
C ALA A 263 -6.89 16.62 14.14
N GLY A 264 -6.50 16.41 12.88
CA GLY A 264 -7.28 15.66 11.90
C GLY A 264 -7.52 14.22 12.34
N ALA A 265 -6.50 13.52 12.84
CA ALA A 265 -6.64 12.15 13.35
C ALA A 265 -7.64 12.06 14.52
N ALA A 266 -7.61 13.02 15.44
CA ALA A 266 -8.57 13.09 16.54
C ALA A 266 -10.00 13.38 16.04
N LEU A 267 -10.14 14.27 15.06
CA LEU A 267 -11.44 14.64 14.49
C LEU A 267 -12.02 13.51 13.61
N MET A 268 -11.19 12.65 13.03
CA MET A 268 -11.62 11.55 12.15
C MET A 268 -12.58 10.56 12.82
N SER A 269 -12.46 10.30 14.12
CA SER A 269 -13.38 9.38 14.81
C SER A 269 -14.82 9.90 14.79
N VAL A 270 -15.00 11.22 14.80
CA VAL A 270 -16.31 11.88 14.73
C VAL A 270 -16.75 12.07 13.28
N LEU A 271 -15.87 12.58 12.41
CA LEU A 271 -16.26 12.84 11.01
C LEU A 271 -16.69 11.57 10.26
N ARG A 272 -16.12 10.40 10.60
CA ARG A 272 -16.49 9.12 9.98
C ARG A 272 -17.88 8.61 10.37
N THR A 273 -18.49 9.12 11.44
CA THR A 273 -19.86 8.77 11.80
C THR A 273 -20.88 9.74 11.19
N LEU A 274 -20.44 10.96 10.84
CA LEU A 274 -21.32 12.02 10.33
C LEU A 274 -21.28 12.17 8.81
N ILE A 275 -20.17 11.82 8.16
CA ILE A 275 -19.90 12.12 6.75
C ILE A 275 -19.62 10.84 5.97
N ARG A 276 -20.16 10.74 4.75
CA ARG A 276 -19.89 9.63 3.82
C ARG A 276 -18.42 9.59 3.43
N THR A 277 -17.89 8.38 3.25
CA THR A 277 -16.48 8.12 2.88
C THR A 277 -16.05 8.94 1.66
N GLU A 278 -16.91 8.98 0.63
CA GLU A 278 -16.67 9.76 -0.60
C GLU A 278 -16.48 11.25 -0.31
N LEU A 279 -17.39 11.85 0.46
CA LEU A 279 -17.35 13.29 0.75
C LEU A 279 -16.14 13.65 1.61
N LEU A 280 -15.75 12.78 2.54
CA LEU A 280 -14.58 13.00 3.38
C LEU A 280 -13.28 12.95 2.56
N VAL A 281 -13.15 12.01 1.62
CA VAL A 281 -11.99 11.93 0.73
C VAL A 281 -11.98 13.12 -0.24
N THR A 282 -13.07 13.40 -0.93
CA THR A 282 -13.15 14.48 -1.93
C THR A 282 -12.97 15.85 -1.28
N GLY A 283 -13.64 16.11 -0.15
CA GLY A 283 -13.47 17.36 0.61
C GLY A 283 -12.04 17.53 1.14
N GLY A 284 -11.42 16.46 1.62
CA GLY A 284 -10.02 16.47 2.03
C GLY A 284 -9.07 16.77 0.86
N MET A 285 -9.28 16.16 -0.31
CA MET A 285 -8.46 16.44 -1.50
C MET A 285 -8.60 17.90 -1.95
N VAL A 286 -9.81 18.46 -1.94
CA VAL A 286 -10.06 19.88 -2.26
C VAL A 286 -9.37 20.80 -1.26
N MET A 287 -9.50 20.53 0.04
CA MET A 287 -8.82 21.31 1.09
C MET A 287 -7.29 21.25 0.94
N PHE A 288 -6.74 20.07 0.68
CA PHE A 288 -5.30 19.90 0.44
C PHE A 288 -4.84 20.71 -0.79
N ALA A 289 -5.60 20.64 -1.88
CA ALA A 289 -5.29 21.35 -3.11
C ALA A 289 -5.29 22.87 -2.94
N LEU A 290 -6.32 23.43 -2.29
CA LEU A 290 -6.45 24.87 -2.05
C LEU A 290 -5.34 25.39 -1.13
N THR A 291 -5.06 24.68 -0.04
CA THR A 291 -4.01 25.06 0.90
C THR A 291 -2.63 24.95 0.28
N THR A 292 -2.36 23.92 -0.53
CA THR A 292 -1.10 23.81 -1.30
C THR A 292 -0.95 24.96 -2.29
N ALA A 293 -1.97 25.28 -3.08
CA ALA A 293 -1.91 26.41 -4.01
C ALA A 293 -1.68 27.76 -3.28
N THR A 294 -2.26 27.92 -2.09
CA THR A 294 -2.08 29.11 -1.24
C THR A 294 -0.61 29.31 -0.85
N THR A 295 0.11 28.22 -0.54
CA THR A 295 1.54 28.28 -0.18
C THR A 295 2.43 28.80 -1.32
N GLY A 296 1.99 28.70 -2.58
CA GLY A 296 2.73 29.21 -3.74
C GLY A 296 2.64 30.73 -3.93
N PHE A 297 1.52 31.35 -3.53
CA PHE A 297 1.25 32.78 -3.75
C PHE A 297 1.46 33.64 -2.50
N VAL A 298 1.18 33.09 -1.33
CA VAL A 298 1.15 33.85 -0.08
C VAL A 298 2.54 33.93 0.53
N ARG A 299 3.02 35.17 0.72
CA ARG A 299 4.33 35.46 1.32
C ARG A 299 4.24 35.73 2.83
N SER A 300 3.03 35.77 3.38
CA SER A 300 2.79 35.97 4.82
C SER A 300 2.98 34.65 5.58
N VAL A 301 4.01 34.58 6.41
CA VAL A 301 4.33 33.39 7.23
C VAL A 301 3.15 32.93 8.09
N PRO A 302 2.41 33.80 8.82
CA PRO A 302 1.23 33.38 9.57
C PRO A 302 0.15 32.73 8.71
N ALA A 303 -0.11 33.27 7.52
CA ALA A 303 -1.11 32.72 6.61
C ALA A 303 -0.68 31.35 6.04
N VAL A 304 0.61 31.19 5.72
CA VAL A 304 1.18 29.89 5.31
C VAL A 304 1.08 28.88 6.46
N VAL A 305 1.36 29.28 7.70
CA VAL A 305 1.22 28.41 8.88
C VAL A 305 -0.22 27.89 9.03
N VAL A 306 -1.22 28.77 8.92
CA VAL A 306 -2.64 28.36 8.96
C VAL A 306 -2.98 27.42 7.80
N ALA A 307 -2.51 27.73 6.59
CA ALA A 307 -2.71 26.87 5.43
C ALA A 307 -2.13 25.47 5.66
N LEU A 308 -0.89 25.36 6.20
CA LEU A 308 -0.22 24.10 6.46
C LEU A 308 -0.86 23.28 7.60
N LEU A 309 -1.45 23.93 8.61
CA LEU A 309 -2.28 23.24 9.60
C LEU A 309 -3.49 22.56 8.93
N LEU A 310 -4.18 23.27 8.04
CA LEU A 310 -5.31 22.70 7.28
C LEU A 310 -4.84 21.62 6.30
N THR A 311 -3.67 21.79 5.68
CA THR A 311 -3.03 20.77 4.84
C THR A 311 -2.80 19.47 5.62
N GLY A 312 -2.28 19.55 6.86
CA GLY A 312 -2.06 18.39 7.72
C GLY A 312 -3.35 17.64 8.04
N LEU A 313 -4.42 18.37 8.35
CA LEU A 313 -5.75 17.81 8.61
C LEU A 313 -6.28 17.09 7.37
N ALA A 314 -6.23 17.77 6.22
CA ALA A 314 -6.67 17.24 4.93
C ALA A 314 -5.88 15.98 4.53
N TRP A 315 -4.57 15.99 4.72
CA TRP A 315 -3.68 14.86 4.45
C TRP A 315 -4.10 13.61 5.22
N VAL A 316 -4.30 13.73 6.55
CA VAL A 316 -4.71 12.58 7.37
C VAL A 316 -6.12 12.13 7.04
N ALA A 317 -7.03 13.06 6.76
CA ALA A 317 -8.41 12.74 6.38
C ALA A 317 -8.44 11.87 5.11
N VAL A 318 -7.72 12.28 4.07
CA VAL A 318 -7.63 11.53 2.80
C VAL A 318 -6.90 10.20 3.00
N LEU A 319 -5.69 10.23 3.55
CA LEU A 319 -4.84 9.05 3.61
C LEU A 319 -5.40 7.98 4.53
N SER A 320 -5.86 8.37 5.73
CA SER A 320 -6.42 7.42 6.69
C SER A 320 -7.68 6.77 6.14
N THR A 321 -8.50 7.53 5.41
CA THR A 321 -9.77 7.02 4.85
C THR A 321 -9.52 6.10 3.68
N LEU A 322 -8.68 6.49 2.70
CA LEU A 322 -8.27 5.60 1.60
C LEU A 322 -7.60 4.32 2.11
N ASN A 323 -6.72 4.42 3.12
CA ASN A 323 -6.08 3.24 3.70
C ASN A 323 -7.08 2.33 4.42
N SER A 324 -8.02 2.90 5.18
CA SER A 324 -9.09 2.13 5.85
C SER A 324 -10.00 1.45 4.82
N SER A 325 -10.42 2.16 3.78
CA SER A 325 -11.21 1.60 2.67
C SER A 325 -10.46 0.47 1.96
N ALA A 326 -9.16 0.65 1.70
CA ALA A 326 -8.32 -0.40 1.13
C ALA A 326 -8.32 -1.67 2.01
N GLN A 327 -8.18 -1.53 3.33
CA GLN A 327 -8.16 -2.68 4.24
C GLN A 327 -9.51 -3.40 4.32
N LEU A 328 -10.62 -2.66 4.32
CA LEU A 328 -11.98 -3.21 4.43
C LEU A 328 -12.43 -3.96 3.17
N LEU A 329 -11.92 -3.58 1.99
CA LEU A 329 -12.24 -4.23 0.71
C LEU A 329 -11.45 -5.53 0.47
N LEU A 330 -10.57 -5.91 1.42
CA LEU A 330 -9.63 -7.02 1.24
C LEU A 330 -9.90 -8.19 2.21
N PRO A 331 -10.13 -9.41 1.69
CA PRO A 331 -10.24 -10.61 2.50
C PRO A 331 -8.88 -11.03 3.04
N GLY A 332 -8.88 -11.77 4.14
CA GLY A 332 -7.67 -12.08 4.92
C GLY A 332 -6.53 -12.70 4.10
N TRP A 333 -6.83 -13.63 3.19
CA TRP A 333 -5.85 -14.38 2.41
C TRP A 333 -5.03 -13.54 1.42
N THR A 334 -5.58 -12.41 0.95
CA THR A 334 -4.97 -11.53 -0.07
C THR A 334 -4.60 -10.16 0.50
N ARG A 335 -5.09 -9.84 1.71
CA ARG A 335 -4.89 -8.53 2.36
C ARG A 335 -3.46 -8.02 2.29
N ALA A 336 -2.48 -8.82 2.71
CA ALA A 336 -1.07 -8.40 2.69
C ALA A 336 -0.56 -8.11 1.26
N ARG A 337 -0.94 -8.93 0.29
CA ARG A 337 -0.48 -8.84 -1.11
C ARG A 337 -1.12 -7.65 -1.81
N ALA A 338 -2.43 -7.48 -1.69
CA ALA A 338 -3.14 -6.35 -2.27
C ALA A 338 -2.78 -5.02 -1.59
N LEU A 339 -2.54 -5.02 -0.27
CA LEU A 339 -2.04 -3.84 0.44
C LEU A 339 -0.62 -3.46 -0.02
N ALA A 340 0.21 -4.40 -0.46
CA ALA A 340 1.49 -4.08 -1.10
C ALA A 340 1.30 -3.29 -2.41
N TYR A 341 0.27 -3.57 -3.21
CA TYR A 341 -0.08 -2.75 -4.38
C TYR A 341 -0.66 -1.38 -3.99
N TYR A 342 -1.36 -1.29 -2.87
CA TYR A 342 -1.77 0.00 -2.32
C TYR A 342 -0.54 0.84 -1.95
N GLN A 343 0.46 0.24 -1.29
CA GLN A 343 1.72 0.91 -1.00
C GLN A 343 2.49 1.26 -2.29
N LEU A 344 2.45 0.39 -3.30
CA LEU A 344 3.02 0.66 -4.62
C LEU A 344 2.36 1.90 -5.27
N ALA A 345 1.04 2.01 -5.24
CA ALA A 345 0.32 3.16 -5.76
C ALA A 345 0.66 4.45 -4.99
N PHE A 346 0.74 4.34 -3.66
CA PHE A 346 1.12 5.45 -2.78
C PHE A 346 2.54 5.95 -3.08
N MET A 347 3.52 5.06 -3.03
CA MET A 347 4.95 5.38 -3.18
C MET A 347 5.26 5.75 -4.62
N GLY A 348 4.65 5.08 -5.59
CA GLY A 348 4.81 5.37 -7.01
C GLY A 348 4.28 6.74 -7.38
N GLY A 349 3.08 7.09 -6.89
CA GLY A 349 2.54 8.44 -7.04
C GLY A 349 3.47 9.48 -6.43
N GLN A 350 3.92 9.25 -5.19
CA GLN A 350 4.79 10.20 -4.50
C GLN A 350 6.16 10.38 -5.18
N ALA A 351 6.82 9.30 -5.62
CA ALA A 351 8.13 9.37 -6.28
C ALA A 351 8.04 10.02 -7.66
N LEU A 352 7.11 9.58 -8.51
CA LEU A 352 6.94 10.13 -9.86
C LEU A 352 6.49 11.60 -9.81
N GLY A 353 5.60 11.93 -8.86
CA GLY A 353 5.17 13.29 -8.63
C GLY A 353 6.32 14.18 -8.17
N ALA A 354 7.12 13.76 -7.18
CA ALA A 354 8.24 14.55 -6.67
C ALA A 354 9.23 14.94 -7.76
N VAL A 355 9.63 13.99 -8.62
CA VAL A 355 10.48 14.27 -9.79
C VAL A 355 9.79 15.22 -10.75
N GLY A 356 8.53 14.93 -11.12
CA GLY A 356 7.78 15.74 -12.08
C GLY A 356 7.63 17.20 -11.65
N TRP A 357 7.30 17.44 -10.37
CA TRP A 357 7.17 18.79 -9.82
C TRP A 357 8.52 19.48 -9.61
N GLY A 358 9.59 18.74 -9.30
CA GLY A 358 10.95 19.27 -9.26
C GLY A 358 11.40 19.78 -10.63
N VAL A 359 11.24 18.97 -11.68
CA VAL A 359 11.52 19.38 -13.07
C VAL A 359 10.67 20.58 -13.48
N LEU A 360 9.37 20.57 -13.17
CA LEU A 360 8.50 21.68 -13.50
C LEU A 360 8.89 22.96 -12.76
N ALA A 361 9.36 22.85 -11.51
CA ALA A 361 9.83 23.99 -10.71
C ALA A 361 11.10 24.61 -11.30
N ASP A 362 12.05 23.80 -11.78
CA ASP A 362 13.25 24.29 -12.46
C ASP A 362 12.91 24.97 -13.80
N LEU A 363 11.93 24.46 -14.55
CA LEU A 363 11.55 25.01 -15.87
C LEU A 363 10.65 26.25 -15.81
N THR A 364 9.72 26.30 -14.85
CA THR A 364 8.65 27.31 -14.81
C THR A 364 8.70 28.20 -13.56
N GLY A 365 9.59 27.89 -12.63
CA GLY A 365 9.68 28.53 -11.33
C GLY A 365 8.86 27.83 -10.24
N LEU A 366 9.29 28.03 -9.01
CA LEU A 366 8.74 27.39 -7.81
C LEU A 366 7.25 27.65 -7.60
N THR A 367 6.82 28.92 -7.71
CA THR A 367 5.41 29.30 -7.53
C THR A 367 4.50 28.64 -8.56
N ALA A 368 4.91 28.62 -9.83
CA ALA A 368 4.13 28.01 -10.91
C ALA A 368 3.95 26.50 -10.66
N ALA A 369 5.01 25.79 -10.27
CA ALA A 369 4.94 24.36 -9.96
C ALA A 369 4.01 24.04 -8.78
N VAL A 370 4.10 24.79 -7.68
CA VAL A 370 3.24 24.57 -6.50
C VAL A 370 1.77 24.84 -6.82
N VAL A 371 1.47 25.92 -7.53
CA VAL A 371 0.09 26.29 -7.86
C VAL A 371 -0.53 25.31 -8.86
N THR A 372 0.21 24.95 -9.91
CA THR A 372 -0.26 23.97 -10.91
C THR A 372 -0.49 22.60 -10.29
N SER A 373 0.29 22.21 -9.26
CA SER A 373 0.03 20.98 -8.51
C SER A 373 -1.30 21.02 -7.74
N GLY A 374 -1.64 22.14 -7.11
CA GLY A 374 -2.92 22.32 -6.43
C GLY A 374 -4.09 22.32 -7.40
N LEU A 375 -4.01 23.08 -8.50
CA LEU A 375 -5.06 23.12 -9.52
C LEU A 375 -5.24 21.77 -10.22
N GLY A 376 -4.13 21.08 -10.51
CA GLY A 376 -4.15 19.73 -11.06
C GLY A 376 -4.82 18.73 -10.11
N LEU A 377 -4.56 18.84 -8.80
CA LEU A 377 -5.24 18.01 -7.80
C LEU A 377 -6.76 18.24 -7.80
N LEU A 378 -7.22 19.49 -7.93
CA LEU A 378 -8.66 19.78 -8.07
C LEU A 378 -9.27 19.11 -9.31
N ALA A 379 -8.60 19.22 -10.45
CA ALA A 379 -9.06 18.64 -11.71
C ALA A 379 -9.16 17.10 -11.63
N VAL A 380 -8.13 16.42 -11.11
CA VAL A 380 -8.15 14.96 -10.97
C VAL A 380 -9.13 14.49 -9.91
N THR A 381 -9.36 15.28 -8.84
CA THR A 381 -10.37 14.99 -7.83
C THR A 381 -11.78 15.03 -8.43
N ALA A 382 -12.09 16.06 -9.24
CA ALA A 382 -13.37 16.15 -9.94
C ALA A 382 -13.57 14.97 -10.91
N LEU A 383 -12.56 14.63 -11.70
CA LEU A 383 -12.60 13.51 -12.63
C LEU A 383 -12.77 12.16 -11.90
N ALA A 384 -12.03 11.93 -10.82
CA ALA A 384 -12.09 10.69 -10.04
C ALA A 384 -13.44 10.53 -9.33
N THR A 385 -14.02 11.62 -8.82
CA THR A 385 -15.37 11.63 -8.22
C THR A 385 -16.43 11.23 -9.25
N TRP A 386 -16.30 11.70 -10.49
CA TRP A 386 -17.26 11.40 -11.55
C TRP A 386 -17.11 9.99 -12.16
N ARG A 387 -15.87 9.54 -12.41
CA ARG A 387 -15.61 8.28 -13.14
C ARG A 387 -15.38 7.06 -12.24
N MET A 388 -14.97 7.28 -10.99
CA MET A 388 -14.53 6.22 -10.08
C MET A 388 -15.04 6.48 -8.65
N PRO A 389 -16.37 6.49 -8.42
CA PRO A 389 -16.91 6.71 -7.07
C PRO A 389 -16.38 5.64 -6.09
N LEU A 390 -16.08 6.03 -4.86
CA LEU A 390 -15.75 5.06 -3.82
C LEU A 390 -17.03 4.29 -3.43
N PRO A 391 -16.95 2.96 -3.30
CA PRO A 391 -18.09 2.18 -2.84
C PRO A 391 -18.37 2.49 -1.37
N ASP A 392 -19.63 2.82 -1.06
CA ASP A 392 -20.10 3.02 0.32
C ASP A 392 -20.33 1.68 1.06
N SER A 393 -20.48 0.58 0.33
CA SER A 393 -20.92 -0.70 0.88
C SER A 393 -19.77 -1.46 1.55
N ARG A 394 -19.88 -1.62 2.88
CA ARG A 394 -19.11 -2.59 3.66
C ARG A 394 -19.60 -3.99 3.29
N HIS A 395 -18.93 -4.63 2.34
CA HIS A 395 -19.19 -6.02 2.02
C HIS A 395 -18.53 -6.91 3.07
N ASP A 396 -19.19 -8.00 3.46
CA ASP A 396 -18.59 -8.96 4.36
C ASP A 396 -17.54 -9.79 3.61
N MET A 397 -16.28 -9.58 3.99
CA MET A 397 -15.11 -10.24 3.41
C MET A 397 -14.61 -11.39 4.30
N ALA A 398 -15.39 -11.81 5.30
CA ALA A 398 -15.12 -13.00 6.11
C ALA A 398 -15.12 -14.26 5.23
N TRP A 399 -14.34 -15.26 5.65
CA TRP A 399 -14.33 -16.56 4.98
C TRP A 399 -15.67 -17.26 5.19
N SER A 400 -16.28 -17.72 4.11
CA SER A 400 -17.64 -18.29 4.13
C SER A 400 -17.69 -19.81 4.16
N GLY A 401 -16.63 -20.51 3.71
CA GLY A 401 -16.61 -21.98 3.64
C GLY A 401 -17.76 -22.61 2.86
N HIS A 402 -18.48 -21.84 2.02
CA HIS A 402 -19.76 -22.25 1.42
C HIS A 402 -19.63 -23.21 0.23
N TRP A 403 -18.41 -23.48 -0.24
CA TRP A 403 -18.19 -24.38 -1.37
C TRP A 403 -18.21 -25.84 -0.89
N PRO A 404 -18.84 -26.75 -1.65
CA PRO A 404 -18.78 -28.18 -1.35
C PRO A 404 -17.34 -28.68 -1.37
N GLU A 405 -17.02 -29.64 -0.49
CA GLU A 405 -15.68 -30.21 -0.45
C GLU A 405 -15.33 -30.85 -1.82
N PRO A 406 -14.20 -30.45 -2.43
CA PRO A 406 -13.81 -30.98 -3.72
C PRO A 406 -13.39 -32.46 -3.59
N PRO A 407 -13.45 -33.24 -4.68
CA PRO A 407 -13.08 -34.66 -4.63
C PRO A 407 -11.60 -34.82 -4.23
N ALA A 408 -11.30 -35.81 -3.39
CA ALA A 408 -9.94 -36.13 -2.97
C ALA A 408 -9.16 -36.83 -4.10
N VAL A 409 -8.66 -36.05 -5.06
CA VAL A 409 -7.91 -36.54 -6.24
C VAL A 409 -6.51 -35.94 -6.31
N ASP A 410 -5.55 -36.73 -6.80
CA ASP A 410 -4.27 -36.22 -7.28
C ASP A 410 -4.39 -35.90 -8.77
N ALA A 411 -4.58 -34.61 -9.10
CA ALA A 411 -4.78 -34.17 -10.47
C ALA A 411 -3.47 -34.05 -11.29
N GLY A 412 -2.32 -34.32 -10.68
CA GLY A 412 -1.02 -34.14 -11.32
C GLY A 412 -0.70 -32.67 -11.67
N PRO A 413 0.38 -32.44 -12.42
CA PRO A 413 0.80 -31.09 -12.81
C PRO A 413 -0.02 -30.58 -14.01
N GLY A 414 -0.55 -29.36 -13.89
CA GLY A 414 -1.17 -28.66 -15.01
C GLY A 414 -2.43 -27.90 -14.63
N PRO A 415 -3.03 -27.17 -15.59
CA PRO A 415 -4.28 -26.47 -15.37
C PRO A 415 -5.44 -27.43 -15.11
N VAL A 416 -6.43 -26.95 -14.37
CA VAL A 416 -7.66 -27.69 -14.08
C VAL A 416 -8.83 -26.90 -14.66
N LEU A 417 -9.63 -27.55 -15.49
CA LEU A 417 -10.88 -27.00 -16.01
C LEU A 417 -12.02 -27.46 -15.10
N VAL A 418 -12.82 -26.51 -14.64
CA VAL A 418 -14.02 -26.75 -13.83
C VAL A 418 -15.22 -26.34 -14.66
N THR A 419 -16.23 -27.21 -14.70
CA THR A 419 -17.51 -26.90 -15.35
C THR A 419 -18.64 -27.00 -14.33
N VAL A 420 -19.56 -26.05 -14.38
CA VAL A 420 -20.73 -25.99 -13.51
C VAL A 420 -21.97 -25.85 -14.41
N GLU A 421 -22.82 -26.86 -14.38
CA GLU A 421 -24.07 -26.89 -15.16
C GLU A 421 -25.21 -26.33 -14.31
N TRP A 422 -25.87 -25.31 -14.84
CA TRP A 422 -26.97 -24.59 -14.21
C TRP A 422 -28.25 -24.79 -15.03
N ARG A 423 -29.33 -25.25 -14.39
CA ARG A 423 -30.66 -25.31 -15.00
C ARG A 423 -31.49 -24.12 -14.52
N VAL A 424 -31.79 -23.18 -15.40
CA VAL A 424 -32.29 -21.84 -15.06
C VAL A 424 -33.76 -21.70 -15.46
N GLN A 425 -34.56 -21.06 -14.60
CA GLN A 425 -35.96 -20.75 -14.91
C GLN A 425 -36.03 -19.75 -16.08
N PRO A 426 -36.77 -20.04 -17.17
CA PRO A 426 -36.83 -19.16 -18.35
C PRO A 426 -37.17 -17.69 -18.02
N THR A 427 -38.08 -17.48 -17.05
CA THR A 427 -38.55 -16.17 -16.59
C THR A 427 -37.48 -15.38 -15.83
N ARG A 428 -36.48 -16.04 -15.25
CA ARG A 428 -35.41 -15.41 -14.44
C ARG A 428 -34.06 -15.34 -15.15
N THR A 429 -33.98 -15.71 -16.43
CA THR A 429 -32.73 -15.70 -17.22
C THR A 429 -31.99 -14.36 -17.13
N GLY A 430 -32.68 -13.22 -17.23
CA GLY A 430 -32.04 -11.90 -17.14
C GLY A 430 -31.45 -11.60 -15.75
N GLU A 431 -32.07 -12.11 -14.68
CA GLU A 431 -31.56 -11.99 -13.32
C GLU A 431 -30.34 -12.91 -13.11
N PHE A 432 -30.43 -14.15 -13.58
CA PHE A 432 -29.33 -15.11 -13.58
C PHE A 432 -28.10 -14.56 -14.29
N LEU A 433 -28.24 -13.99 -15.50
CA LEU A 433 -27.12 -13.41 -16.23
C LEU A 433 -26.48 -12.23 -15.48
N ARG A 434 -27.27 -11.43 -14.75
CA ARG A 434 -26.73 -10.36 -13.88
C ARG A 434 -25.98 -10.92 -12.68
N ALA A 435 -26.49 -11.96 -12.04
CA ALA A 435 -25.82 -12.64 -10.94
C ALA A 435 -24.51 -13.30 -11.41
N MET A 436 -24.54 -14.02 -12.54
CA MET A 436 -23.37 -14.71 -13.09
C MET A 436 -22.23 -13.77 -13.51
N ARG A 437 -22.53 -12.51 -13.87
CA ARG A 437 -21.47 -11.50 -14.07
C ARG A 437 -20.64 -11.26 -12.80
N LEU A 438 -21.28 -11.33 -11.63
CA LEU A 438 -20.64 -11.15 -10.33
C LEU A 438 -19.93 -12.44 -9.89
N VAL A 439 -20.56 -13.61 -10.09
CA VAL A 439 -19.92 -14.93 -9.91
C VAL A 439 -18.65 -15.04 -10.75
N GLY A 440 -18.69 -14.69 -12.03
CA GLY A 440 -17.51 -14.74 -12.90
C GLY A 440 -16.38 -13.79 -12.46
N ARG A 441 -16.70 -12.64 -11.85
CA ARG A 441 -15.69 -11.78 -11.21
C ARG A 441 -15.11 -12.45 -9.97
N SER A 442 -15.93 -13.09 -9.15
CA SER A 442 -15.49 -13.89 -8.01
C SER A 442 -14.52 -15.01 -8.43
N ARG A 443 -14.88 -15.83 -9.44
CA ARG A 443 -14.02 -16.91 -9.94
C ARG A 443 -12.65 -16.41 -10.38
N ARG A 444 -12.60 -15.32 -11.17
CA ARG A 444 -11.33 -14.69 -11.60
C ARG A 444 -10.53 -14.14 -10.44
N ARG A 445 -11.21 -13.53 -9.46
CA ARG A 445 -10.60 -12.96 -8.26
C ARG A 445 -9.95 -14.03 -7.37
N THR A 446 -10.56 -15.20 -7.25
CA THR A 446 -10.10 -16.27 -6.34
C THR A 446 -9.09 -17.24 -6.97
N GLY A 447 -8.91 -17.24 -8.29
CA GLY A 447 -7.90 -18.11 -8.90
C GLY A 447 -8.02 -18.34 -10.41
N ALA A 448 -9.22 -18.16 -10.98
CA ALA A 448 -9.46 -18.51 -12.37
C ALA A 448 -8.71 -17.59 -13.34
N THR A 449 -8.03 -18.19 -14.32
CA THR A 449 -7.37 -17.49 -15.43
C THR A 449 -8.33 -17.21 -16.58
N LEU A 450 -9.30 -18.09 -16.78
CA LEU A 450 -10.36 -17.98 -17.79
C LEU A 450 -11.69 -18.26 -17.12
N TRP A 451 -12.74 -17.57 -17.57
CA TRP A 451 -14.12 -17.81 -17.14
C TRP A 451 -15.05 -17.52 -18.32
N GLY A 452 -16.01 -18.40 -18.55
CA GLY A 452 -17.06 -18.24 -19.55
C GLY A 452 -18.39 -18.80 -19.06
N LEU A 453 -19.47 -18.29 -19.63
CA LEU A 453 -20.82 -18.78 -19.44
C LEU A 453 -21.45 -18.96 -20.81
N PHE A 454 -21.91 -20.18 -21.09
CA PHE A 454 -22.48 -20.58 -22.36
C PHE A 454 -23.92 -21.04 -22.11
N GLN A 455 -24.82 -20.70 -23.02
CA GLN A 455 -26.17 -21.26 -23.03
C GLN A 455 -26.19 -22.43 -24.00
N ASP A 456 -26.79 -23.53 -23.59
CA ASP A 456 -27.00 -24.66 -24.48
C ASP A 456 -27.99 -24.26 -25.59
N LEU A 457 -27.64 -24.58 -26.84
CA LEU A 457 -28.46 -24.25 -28.01
C LEU A 457 -29.58 -25.27 -28.22
N GLU A 458 -29.41 -26.50 -27.74
CA GLU A 458 -30.40 -27.57 -27.82
C GLU A 458 -31.35 -27.51 -26.62
N GLU A 459 -30.86 -27.09 -25.45
CA GLU A 459 -31.65 -26.93 -24.22
C GLU A 459 -31.54 -25.50 -23.66
N PRO A 460 -32.41 -24.55 -24.06
CA PRO A 460 -32.27 -23.13 -23.68
C PRO A 460 -32.33 -22.83 -22.17
N THR A 461 -32.79 -23.77 -21.35
CA THR A 461 -32.80 -23.68 -19.87
C THR A 461 -31.45 -24.03 -19.25
N VAL A 462 -30.54 -24.65 -20.00
CA VAL A 462 -29.23 -25.12 -19.52
C VAL A 462 -28.16 -24.08 -19.82
N PHE A 463 -27.42 -23.71 -18.78
CA PHE A 463 -26.26 -22.83 -18.86
C PHE A 463 -25.02 -23.54 -18.31
N LEU A 464 -23.94 -23.54 -19.09
CA LEU A 464 -22.66 -24.10 -18.71
C LEU A 464 -21.68 -22.99 -18.33
N GLU A 465 -21.38 -22.87 -17.05
CA GLU A 465 -20.23 -22.10 -16.58
C GLU A 465 -18.97 -22.94 -16.74
N ASN A 466 -17.89 -22.36 -17.26
CA ASN A 466 -16.58 -22.96 -17.21
C ASN A 466 -15.52 -21.98 -16.72
N PHE A 467 -14.54 -22.49 -15.99
CA PHE A 467 -13.36 -21.73 -15.62
C PHE A 467 -12.13 -22.60 -15.46
N THR A 468 -10.96 -22.03 -15.74
CA THR A 468 -9.68 -22.73 -15.64
C THR A 468 -8.83 -22.13 -14.53
N VAL A 469 -8.21 -22.98 -13.72
CA VAL A 469 -7.22 -22.59 -12.69
C VAL A 469 -5.87 -23.20 -13.00
N ALA A 470 -4.80 -22.57 -12.50
CA ALA A 470 -3.43 -22.91 -12.89
C ALA A 470 -2.97 -24.28 -12.40
N THR A 471 -3.44 -24.73 -11.23
CA THR A 471 -3.12 -26.02 -10.61
C THR A 471 -4.28 -26.49 -9.74
N TRP A 472 -4.30 -27.79 -9.40
CA TRP A 472 -5.24 -28.33 -8.43
C TRP A 472 -5.11 -27.66 -7.05
N THR A 473 -3.89 -27.39 -6.58
CA THR A 473 -3.68 -26.64 -5.34
C THR A 473 -4.31 -25.24 -5.38
N GLU A 474 -4.24 -24.54 -6.52
CA GLU A 474 -4.90 -23.23 -6.68
C GLU A 474 -6.43 -23.38 -6.61
N HIS A 475 -6.98 -24.49 -7.13
CA HIS A 475 -8.39 -24.83 -6.97
C HIS A 475 -8.75 -25.08 -5.51
N LEU A 476 -8.01 -25.92 -4.80
CA LEU A 476 -8.25 -26.20 -3.38
C LEU A 476 -8.22 -24.92 -2.53
N ARG A 477 -7.34 -23.96 -2.85
CA ARG A 477 -7.34 -22.65 -2.19
C ARG A 477 -8.64 -21.87 -2.42
N GLN A 478 -9.30 -21.99 -3.57
CA GLN A 478 -10.62 -21.36 -3.80
C GLN A 478 -11.66 -21.85 -2.79
N HIS A 479 -11.67 -23.16 -2.52
CA HIS A 479 -12.57 -23.81 -1.59
C HIS A 479 -12.24 -23.48 -0.13
N PHE A 480 -10.97 -23.66 0.27
CA PHE A 480 -10.60 -23.64 1.69
C PHE A 480 -10.11 -22.29 2.23
N GLU A 481 -9.57 -21.42 1.37
CA GLU A 481 -8.90 -20.19 1.85
C GLU A 481 -9.51 -18.90 1.31
N ARG A 482 -10.15 -18.94 0.13
CA ARG A 482 -10.37 -17.71 -0.66
C ARG A 482 -11.82 -17.25 -0.82
N GLY A 483 -12.80 -18.12 -0.60
CA GLY A 483 -14.23 -17.78 -0.67
C GLY A 483 -14.66 -16.82 0.44
N THR A 484 -15.43 -15.78 0.10
CA THR A 484 -15.94 -14.78 1.05
C THR A 484 -17.46 -14.84 1.22
N GLU A 485 -18.01 -14.25 2.30
CA GLU A 485 -19.46 -14.08 2.48
C GLU A 485 -20.08 -13.26 1.34
N PHE A 486 -19.39 -12.20 0.91
CA PHE A 486 -19.76 -11.48 -0.30
C PHE A 486 -19.85 -12.39 -1.53
N ASP A 487 -18.95 -13.37 -1.70
CA ASP A 487 -19.04 -14.32 -2.82
C ASP A 487 -20.26 -15.24 -2.67
N ARG A 488 -20.53 -15.70 -1.44
CA ARG A 488 -21.67 -16.58 -1.13
C ARG A 488 -23.00 -15.95 -1.53
N GLU A 489 -23.20 -14.67 -1.21
CA GLU A 489 -24.42 -13.94 -1.59
C GLU A 489 -24.67 -13.92 -3.10
N HIS A 490 -23.61 -13.83 -3.92
CA HIS A 490 -23.74 -13.83 -5.38
C HIS A 490 -24.03 -15.23 -5.93
N ASP A 491 -23.34 -16.24 -5.39
CA ASP A 491 -23.59 -17.64 -5.73
C ASP A 491 -25.03 -18.04 -5.35
N GLU A 492 -25.55 -17.56 -4.21
CA GLU A 492 -26.93 -17.79 -3.77
C GLU A 492 -27.97 -17.09 -4.65
N ARG A 493 -27.71 -15.86 -5.10
CA ARG A 493 -28.59 -15.18 -6.08
C ARG A 493 -28.65 -15.93 -7.41
N ALA A 494 -27.53 -16.48 -7.87
CA ALA A 494 -27.51 -17.32 -9.07
C ALA A 494 -28.30 -18.62 -8.85
N ARG A 495 -28.10 -19.28 -7.70
CA ARG A 495 -28.87 -20.49 -7.31
C ARG A 495 -30.37 -20.22 -7.17
N ALA A 496 -30.78 -19.06 -6.66
CA ALA A 496 -32.20 -18.73 -6.53
C ALA A 496 -32.93 -18.67 -7.89
N CYS A 497 -32.21 -18.52 -9.00
CA CYS A 497 -32.77 -18.51 -10.35
C CYS A 497 -32.91 -19.91 -10.96
N THR A 498 -32.44 -20.98 -10.30
CA THR A 498 -32.48 -22.35 -10.84
C THR A 498 -33.85 -23.01 -10.69
N ILE A 499 -34.10 -24.01 -11.53
CA ILE A 499 -35.29 -24.86 -11.47
C ILE A 499 -35.15 -25.79 -10.25
N ASP A 500 -36.21 -25.91 -9.44
CA ASP A 500 -36.34 -26.81 -8.27
C ASP A 500 -35.30 -26.69 -7.15
N GLY A 501 -34.42 -25.69 -7.20
CA GLY A 501 -33.36 -25.49 -6.19
C GLY A 501 -32.29 -26.58 -6.20
N GLU A 502 -32.23 -27.43 -7.23
CA GLU A 502 -31.20 -28.46 -7.35
C GLU A 502 -29.79 -27.83 -7.36
N PRO A 503 -28.81 -28.41 -6.65
CA PRO A 503 -27.45 -27.93 -6.69
C PRO A 503 -26.87 -28.12 -8.11
N PRO A 504 -26.13 -27.13 -8.63
CA PRO A 504 -25.57 -27.23 -9.96
C PRO A 504 -24.55 -28.37 -10.04
N ARG A 505 -24.49 -29.07 -11.19
CA ARG A 505 -23.59 -30.20 -11.36
C ARG A 505 -22.17 -29.71 -11.64
N VAL A 506 -21.24 -30.05 -10.76
CA VAL A 506 -19.83 -29.64 -10.87
C VAL A 506 -18.98 -30.81 -11.37
N ARG A 507 -18.13 -30.56 -12.38
CA ARG A 507 -17.12 -31.53 -12.87
C ARG A 507 -15.75 -30.89 -12.93
N HIS A 508 -14.73 -31.70 -12.70
CA HIS A 508 -13.32 -31.30 -12.71
C HIS A 508 -12.57 -32.11 -13.76
N TYR A 509 -11.84 -31.41 -14.62
CA TYR A 509 -11.05 -31.99 -15.71
C TYR A 509 -9.58 -31.61 -15.52
N GLY A 510 -8.72 -32.61 -15.30
CA GLY A 510 -7.28 -32.43 -15.22
C GLY A 510 -6.65 -32.26 -16.61
N TRP A 511 -5.49 -31.61 -16.65
CA TRP A 511 -4.73 -31.45 -17.89
C TRP A 511 -4.14 -32.79 -18.36
N ALA A 512 -4.65 -33.31 -19.46
CA ALA A 512 -4.03 -34.42 -20.17
C ALA A 512 -3.01 -33.88 -21.18
N ALA A 513 -1.72 -33.87 -20.83
CA ALA A 513 -0.68 -33.46 -21.77
C ALA A 513 -0.60 -34.48 -22.93
N PRO A 514 -0.82 -34.07 -24.20
CA PRO A 514 -0.60 -34.98 -25.32
C PRO A 514 0.88 -35.38 -25.34
N ALA A 515 1.16 -36.68 -25.48
CA ALA A 515 2.52 -37.20 -25.51
C ALA A 515 3.33 -36.44 -26.57
N ARG A 516 4.48 -35.87 -26.17
CA ARG A 516 5.41 -35.32 -27.16
C ARG A 516 5.90 -36.49 -28.02
N PRO A 517 5.75 -36.47 -29.36
CA PRO A 517 6.34 -37.50 -30.20
C PRO A 517 7.85 -37.57 -29.92
N GLY A 518 8.33 -38.78 -29.68
CA GLY A 518 9.58 -39.05 -28.97
C GLY A 518 10.81 -38.38 -29.57
N ARG A 519 11.67 -37.87 -28.68
CA ARG A 519 13.12 -37.94 -28.93
C ARG A 519 13.46 -39.43 -28.98
N HIS A 520 13.67 -39.96 -30.18
CA HIS A 520 14.31 -41.26 -30.35
C HIS A 520 15.63 -41.24 -29.59
N VAL A 521 15.70 -42.04 -28.53
CA VAL A 521 16.96 -42.50 -27.97
C VAL A 521 17.58 -43.36 -29.08
N LEU A 522 18.53 -42.78 -29.83
CA LEU A 522 19.42 -43.56 -30.66
C LEU A 522 20.23 -44.44 -29.71
N GLY A 523 19.87 -45.72 -29.68
CA GLY A 523 20.74 -46.76 -29.14
C GLY A 523 22.02 -46.76 -29.97
N HIS A 524 23.13 -46.38 -29.36
CA HIS A 524 24.43 -46.77 -29.87
C HIS A 524 24.67 -48.23 -29.47
N ARG A 525 24.92 -49.03 -30.52
CA ARG A 525 25.51 -50.37 -30.44
C ARG A 525 26.85 -50.33 -29.71
#